data_AF-A0A7V1TTF7-F1
#
_entry.id   AF-A0A7V1TTF7-F1
#
_cell.length_a   1.000
_cell.length_b   1.000
_cell.length_c   1.000
_cell.angle_alpha   90.00
_cell.angle_beta   90.00
_cell.angle_gamma   90.00
#
_symmetry.space_group_name_H-M   'P 1'
#
loop_
_entity.id
_entity.type
_entity.pdbx_description
1 polymer ?
#
loop_
_entity_poly.entity_id
_entity_poly.type
_entity_poly.pdbx_seq_one_letter_code
_entity_poly.pdbx_strand_id
1 'polypeptide(L)'
;MKKFLLIVFVFTLTAVAQLSGPFGQRPMERLESYKKVRMLETLKLEEETALKLISRYDKHRQAIRELDEERKTLIDKLEDKVNAGASDSEFQKLFSELREVEKKIFEARTKYISELKEILTAKQLAEYLIFERNFARDIRDIMRENQKERMRK
;
A
#
# COMPACT_ATOMS: atom_id res chain seq x y z
N MET A 1 -54.22 11.61 -34.66
CA MET A 1 -54.11 11.66 -33.18
C MET A 1 -53.08 10.64 -32.74
N LYS A 2 -52.10 11.07 -31.92
CA LYS A 2 -51.19 10.27 -31.07
C LYS A 2 -50.24 9.32 -31.83
N LYS A 3 -49.01 9.70 -32.21
CA LYS A 3 -47.82 9.87 -31.34
C LYS A 3 -47.84 8.94 -30.12
N PHE A 4 -47.14 7.81 -30.19
CA PHE A 4 -46.40 7.16 -29.10
C PHE A 4 -45.37 6.25 -29.80
N LEU A 5 -44.06 6.54 -29.74
CA LEU A 5 -43.14 6.07 -28.69
C LEU A 5 -43.30 4.55 -28.47
N LEU A 6 -42.31 3.67 -28.63
CA LEU A 6 -40.89 3.82 -28.35
C LEU A 6 -40.13 2.72 -29.10
N ILE A 7 -39.13 3.18 -29.82
CA ILE A 7 -37.83 2.53 -29.99
C ILE A 7 -37.32 2.13 -28.59
N VAL A 8 -37.48 0.88 -28.15
CA VAL A 8 -36.61 0.21 -27.16
C VAL A 8 -36.74 -1.31 -27.37
N PHE A 9 -36.03 -1.87 -28.34
CA PHE A 9 -35.89 -3.34 -28.44
C PHE A 9 -34.47 -3.79 -28.83
N VAL A 10 -33.44 -3.07 -28.38
CA VAL A 10 -32.06 -3.59 -28.44
C VAL A 10 -31.27 -2.91 -27.33
N PHE A 11 -31.30 -3.43 -26.10
CA PHE A 11 -30.22 -3.20 -25.10
C PHE A 11 -30.32 -4.13 -23.86
N THR A 12 -30.93 -5.31 -23.98
CA THR A 12 -31.01 -6.29 -22.87
C THR A 12 -29.83 -7.26 -22.85
N LEU A 13 -28.60 -6.79 -23.07
CA LEU A 13 -27.40 -7.64 -23.08
C LEU A 13 -26.12 -7.02 -22.47
N THR A 14 -26.21 -5.94 -21.69
CA THR A 14 -25.02 -5.34 -21.07
C THR A 14 -25.02 -5.30 -19.53
N ALA A 15 -25.98 -5.93 -18.85
CA ALA A 15 -26.08 -5.87 -17.39
C ALA A 15 -25.38 -7.01 -16.61
N VAL A 16 -24.50 -7.81 -17.25
CA VAL A 16 -23.74 -8.89 -16.58
C VAL A 16 -22.21 -8.70 -16.68
N ALA A 17 -21.73 -7.53 -17.14
CA ALA A 17 -20.29 -7.28 -17.31
C ALA A 17 -19.61 -6.61 -16.09
N GLN A 18 -20.33 -6.30 -15.01
CA GLN A 18 -19.74 -5.74 -13.79
C GLN A 18 -20.20 -6.48 -12.54
N LEU A 19 -20.10 -7.82 -12.55
CA LEU A 19 -19.89 -8.56 -11.30
C LEU A 19 -18.39 -8.63 -11.06
N SER A 20 -17.87 -7.63 -10.36
CA SER A 20 -16.60 -7.71 -9.62
C SER A 20 -16.74 -8.80 -8.55
N GLY A 21 -16.60 -10.06 -8.97
CA GLY A 21 -16.48 -11.19 -8.06
C GLY A 21 -15.20 -11.10 -7.21
N PRO A 22 -15.02 -11.99 -6.22
CA PRO A 22 -13.86 -12.02 -5.31
C PRO A 22 -12.49 -12.19 -6.02
N PHE A 23 -12.49 -12.40 -7.34
CA PHE A 23 -11.30 -12.47 -8.19
C PHE A 23 -10.88 -11.12 -8.81
N GLY A 24 -11.62 -10.02 -8.57
CA GLY A 24 -11.34 -8.69 -9.13
C GLY A 24 -10.32 -7.83 -8.38
N GLN A 25 -9.84 -8.25 -7.20
CA GLN A 25 -8.85 -7.48 -6.43
C GLN A 25 -7.46 -7.61 -7.04
N ARG A 26 -6.71 -6.50 -7.09
CA ARG A 26 -5.30 -6.51 -7.51
C ARG A 26 -4.51 -7.41 -6.55
N PRO A 27 -3.47 -8.15 -7.00
CA PRO A 27 -2.70 -9.04 -6.13
C PRO A 27 -2.19 -8.37 -4.83
N MET A 28 -1.85 -7.07 -4.90
CA MET A 28 -1.43 -6.29 -3.74
C MET A 28 -2.54 -6.04 -2.72
N GLU A 29 -3.77 -5.80 -3.17
CA GLU A 29 -4.93 -5.58 -2.28
C GLU A 29 -5.28 -6.86 -1.52
N ARG A 30 -5.23 -8.02 -2.21
CA ARG A 30 -5.44 -9.32 -1.55
C ARG A 30 -4.39 -9.59 -0.48
N LEU A 31 -3.13 -9.27 -0.78
CA LEU A 31 -2.02 -9.41 0.16
C LEU A 31 -2.22 -8.50 1.39
N GLU A 32 -2.67 -7.26 1.18
CA GLU A 32 -2.99 -6.35 2.28
C GLU A 32 -4.14 -6.84 3.15
N SER A 33 -5.23 -7.32 2.54
CA SER A 33 -6.35 -7.92 3.27
C SER A 33 -5.91 -9.14 4.08
N TYR A 34 -5.10 -10.03 3.48
CA TYR A 34 -4.53 -11.18 4.17
C TYR A 34 -3.67 -10.75 5.35
N LYS A 35 -2.79 -9.75 5.17
CA LYS A 35 -1.96 -9.20 6.24
C LYS A 35 -2.81 -8.71 7.41
N LYS A 36 -3.87 -7.94 7.15
CA LYS A 36 -4.77 -7.43 8.19
C LYS A 36 -5.42 -8.54 9.00
N VAL A 37 -5.92 -9.59 8.33
CA VAL A 37 -6.51 -10.74 9.02
C VAL A 37 -5.49 -11.43 9.93
N ARG A 38 -4.30 -11.76 9.39
CA ARG A 38 -3.24 -12.42 10.17
C ARG A 38 -2.73 -11.57 11.34
N MET A 39 -2.68 -10.25 11.16
CA MET A 39 -2.33 -9.30 12.20
C MET A 39 -3.32 -9.35 13.36
N LEU A 40 -4.62 -9.29 13.07
CA LEU A 40 -5.67 -9.34 14.09
C LEU A 40 -5.69 -10.68 14.83
N GLU A 41 -5.53 -11.80 14.10
CA GLU A 41 -5.41 -13.14 14.70
C GLU A 41 -4.22 -13.26 15.66
N THR A 42 -3.09 -12.65 15.29
CA THR A 42 -1.86 -12.68 16.10
C THR A 42 -2.02 -11.90 17.39
N LEU A 43 -2.61 -10.71 17.31
CA LEU A 43 -2.72 -9.78 18.43
C LEU A 43 -3.90 -10.07 19.37
N LYS A 44 -4.86 -10.89 18.93
CA LYS A 44 -6.04 -11.30 19.72
C LYS A 44 -6.73 -10.10 20.38
N LEU A 45 -7.03 -9.10 19.56
CA LEU A 45 -7.63 -7.85 20.02
C LEU A 45 -9.14 -7.98 20.17
N GLU A 46 -9.69 -7.28 21.15
CA GLU A 46 -11.13 -7.00 21.22
C GLU A 46 -11.55 -6.15 20.02
N GLU A 47 -12.83 -6.27 19.63
CA GLU A 47 -13.37 -5.69 18.39
C GLU A 47 -13.10 -4.18 18.24
N GLU A 48 -13.32 -3.41 19.31
CA GLU A 48 -13.11 -1.96 19.29
C GLU A 48 -11.64 -1.59 19.02
N THR A 49 -10.71 -2.30 19.66
CA THR A 49 -9.26 -2.09 19.49
C THR A 49 -8.80 -2.54 18.11
N ALA A 50 -9.35 -3.65 17.60
CA ALA A 50 -9.11 -4.13 16.24
C ALA A 50 -9.51 -3.09 15.19
N LEU A 51 -10.71 -2.50 15.30
CA LEU A 51 -11.18 -1.45 14.39
C LEU A 51 -10.28 -0.21 14.41
N LYS A 52 -9.87 0.23 15.62
CA LYS A 52 -8.90 1.33 15.77
C LYS A 52 -7.57 1.00 15.11
N LEU A 53 -7.02 -0.20 15.35
CA LEU A 53 -5.75 -0.63 14.76
C LEU A 53 -5.82 -0.61 13.22
N ILE A 54 -6.87 -1.19 12.63
CA ILE A 54 -7.03 -1.22 11.17
C ILE A 54 -7.15 0.19 10.60
N SER A 55 -7.91 1.08 11.24
CA SER A 55 -8.02 2.47 10.80
C SER A 55 -6.67 3.20 10.83
N ARG A 56 -5.89 3.01 11.91
CA ARG A 56 -4.54 3.60 12.04
C ARG A 56 -3.58 3.03 11.01
N TYR A 57 -3.62 1.72 10.81
CA TYR A 57 -2.82 1.02 9.80
C TYR A 57 -3.11 1.56 8.40
N ASP A 58 -4.37 1.72 8.02
CA ASP A 58 -4.74 2.19 6.68
C ASP A 58 -4.29 3.62 6.41
N LYS A 59 -4.45 4.51 7.40
CA LYS A 59 -3.94 5.90 7.31
C LYS A 59 -2.42 5.92 7.18
N HIS A 60 -1.72 5.15 8.01
CA HIS A 60 -0.25 5.07 7.94
C HIS A 60 0.22 4.52 6.60
N ARG A 61 -0.39 3.43 6.13
CA ARG A 61 -0.09 2.81 4.84
C ARG A 61 -0.30 3.83 3.73
N GLN A 62 -1.43 4.53 3.70
CA GLN A 62 -1.69 5.56 2.69
C GLN A 62 -0.63 6.66 2.71
N ALA A 63 -0.27 7.20 3.88
CA ALA A 63 0.75 8.23 3.98
C ALA A 63 2.13 7.75 3.47
N ILE A 64 2.55 6.54 3.84
CA ILE A 64 3.81 5.95 3.36
C ILE A 64 3.77 5.72 1.85
N ARG A 65 2.63 5.29 1.31
CA ARG A 65 2.40 5.05 -0.11
C ARG A 65 2.64 6.32 -0.94
N GLU A 66 2.04 7.42 -0.52
CA GLU A 66 2.17 8.73 -1.17
C GLU A 66 3.62 9.24 -1.11
N LEU A 67 4.28 9.11 0.05
CA LEU A 67 5.69 9.51 0.23
C LEU A 67 6.66 8.64 -0.56
N ASP A 68 6.40 7.33 -0.67
CA ASP A 68 7.21 6.41 -1.48
C ASP A 68 7.09 6.72 -2.98
N GLU A 69 5.90 7.14 -3.45
CA GLU A 69 5.68 7.60 -4.82
C GLU A 69 6.41 8.93 -5.10
N GLU A 70 6.37 9.88 -4.15
CA GLU A 70 7.15 11.12 -4.21
C GLU A 70 8.65 10.83 -4.28
N ARG A 71 9.15 9.96 -3.39
CA ARG A 71 10.56 9.52 -3.38
C ARG A 71 10.94 8.90 -4.73
N LYS A 72 10.13 7.99 -5.24
CA LYS A 72 10.40 7.33 -6.53
C LYS A 72 10.49 8.35 -7.65
N THR A 73 9.55 9.28 -7.73
CA THR A 73 9.55 10.36 -8.73
C THR A 73 10.82 11.20 -8.68
N LEU A 74 11.34 11.48 -7.47
CA LEU A 74 12.61 12.20 -7.31
C LEU A 74 13.82 11.40 -7.78
N ILE A 75 13.84 10.09 -7.54
CA ILE A 75 14.89 9.20 -8.04
C ILE A 75 14.84 9.11 -9.58
N ASP A 76 13.65 8.96 -10.17
CA ASP A 76 13.48 8.92 -11.63
C ASP A 76 13.99 10.24 -12.26
N LYS A 77 13.69 11.40 -11.64
CA LYS A 77 14.24 12.70 -12.06
C LYS A 77 15.76 12.79 -11.92
N LEU A 78 16.34 12.20 -10.88
CA LEU A 78 17.80 12.16 -10.72
C LEU A 78 18.44 11.36 -11.86
N GLU A 79 17.86 10.21 -12.22
CA GLU A 79 18.31 9.40 -13.36
C GLU A 79 18.28 10.22 -14.67
N ASP A 80 17.18 10.91 -14.94
CA ASP A 80 17.05 11.80 -16.11
C ASP A 80 18.14 12.89 -16.13
N LYS A 81 18.41 13.50 -14.98
CA LYS A 81 19.42 14.57 -14.84
C LYS A 81 20.84 14.07 -15.01
N VAL A 82 21.14 12.86 -14.53
CA VAL A 82 22.42 12.18 -14.79
C VAL A 82 22.60 11.94 -16.29
N ASN A 83 21.58 11.39 -16.95
CA ASN A 83 21.63 11.11 -18.39
C ASN A 83 21.74 12.39 -19.25
N ALA A 84 21.18 13.50 -18.77
CA ALA A 84 21.24 14.80 -19.45
C ALA A 84 22.52 15.61 -19.18
N GLY A 85 23.43 15.15 -18.31
CA GLY A 85 24.63 15.90 -17.93
C GLY A 85 24.34 17.21 -17.19
N ALA A 86 23.35 17.18 -16.28
CA ALA A 86 22.93 18.36 -15.52
C ALA A 86 24.03 18.92 -14.60
N SER A 87 23.83 20.15 -14.14
CA SER A 87 24.77 20.82 -13.25
C SER A 87 24.68 20.36 -11.79
N ASP A 88 25.76 20.53 -11.02
CA ASP A 88 25.79 20.27 -9.58
C ASP A 88 24.67 20.98 -8.82
N SER A 89 24.33 22.21 -9.21
CA SER A 89 23.24 22.98 -8.56
C SER A 89 21.88 22.30 -8.72
N GLU A 90 21.61 21.67 -9.86
CA GLU A 90 20.38 20.92 -10.09
C GLU A 90 20.33 19.65 -9.25
N PHE A 91 21.46 18.95 -9.12
CA PHE A 91 21.57 17.79 -8.22
C PHE A 91 21.37 18.17 -6.76
N GLN A 92 21.96 19.28 -6.29
CA GLN A 92 21.79 19.74 -4.91
C GLN A 92 20.33 20.03 -4.54
N LYS A 93 19.53 20.56 -5.49
CA LYS A 93 18.10 20.76 -5.27
C LYS A 93 17.37 19.42 -5.08
N LEU A 94 17.58 18.46 -5.97
CA LEU A 94 16.96 17.14 -5.88
C LEU A 94 17.40 16.37 -4.62
N PHE A 95 18.66 16.50 -4.20
CA PHE A 95 19.13 15.92 -2.94
C PHE A 95 18.45 16.52 -1.72
N SER A 96 18.21 17.84 -1.71
CA SER A 96 17.45 18.49 -0.64
C SER A 96 16.01 17.99 -0.60
N GLU A 97 15.34 17.91 -1.75
CA GLU A 97 13.97 17.40 -1.85
C GLU A 97 13.89 15.94 -1.36
N LEU A 98 14.83 15.09 -1.80
CA LEU A 98 14.89 13.69 -1.38
C LEU A 98 15.09 13.56 0.14
N ARG A 99 15.96 14.39 0.72
CA ARG A 99 16.19 14.42 2.18
C ARG A 99 14.92 14.78 2.95
N GLU A 100 14.15 15.75 2.47
CA GLU A 100 12.89 16.13 3.11
C GLU A 100 11.84 15.01 3.03
N VAL A 101 11.76 14.29 1.90
CA VAL A 101 10.86 13.12 1.79
C VAL A 101 11.28 12.00 2.75
N GLU A 102 12.57 11.69 2.85
CA GLU A 102 13.06 10.69 3.80
C GLU A 102 12.75 11.06 5.26
N LYS A 103 12.88 12.35 5.60
CA LYS A 103 12.50 12.86 6.92
C LYS A 103 11.01 12.66 7.19
N LYS A 104 10.13 13.02 6.24
CA LYS A 104 8.68 12.81 6.37
C LYS A 104 8.34 11.32 6.55
N ILE A 105 9.02 10.42 5.84
CA ILE A 105 8.84 8.97 5.98
C ILE A 105 9.21 8.53 7.40
N PHE A 106 10.36 8.97 7.92
CA PHE A 106 10.80 8.64 9.27
C PHE A 106 9.82 9.17 10.34
N GLU A 107 9.35 10.41 10.17
CA GLU A 107 8.35 11.02 11.06
C GLU A 107 7.03 10.26 11.01
N ALA A 108 6.53 9.89 9.83
CA ALA A 108 5.31 9.12 9.66
C ALA A 108 5.39 7.73 10.32
N ARG A 109 6.54 7.05 10.22
CA ARG A 109 6.79 5.77 10.91
C ARG A 109 6.80 5.94 12.42
N THR A 110 7.49 6.95 12.93
CA THR A 110 7.59 7.20 14.37
C THR A 110 6.24 7.58 14.96
N LYS A 111 5.51 8.48 14.29
CA LYS A 111 4.16 8.88 14.67
C LYS A 111 3.22 7.69 14.74
N TYR A 112 3.28 6.80 13.74
CA TYR A 112 2.43 5.61 13.73
C TYR A 112 2.67 4.70 14.94
N ILE A 113 3.94 4.42 15.29
CA ILE A 113 4.24 3.63 16.49
C ILE A 113 3.74 4.32 17.77
N SER A 114 3.83 5.65 17.85
CA SER A 114 3.25 6.41 18.97
C SER A 114 1.73 6.28 19.03
N GLU A 115 1.03 6.40 17.90
CA GLU A 115 -0.43 6.21 17.83
C GLU A 115 -0.84 4.77 18.21
N LEU A 116 -0.01 3.77 17.90
CA LEU A 116 -0.28 2.39 18.32
C LEU A 116 -0.13 2.19 19.83
N LYS A 117 0.80 2.90 20.48
CA LYS A 117 0.96 2.85 21.96
C LYS A 117 -0.26 3.34 22.72
N GLU A 118 -1.09 4.19 22.10
CA GLU A 118 -2.33 4.70 22.70
C GLU A 118 -3.45 3.65 22.73
N ILE A 119 -3.39 2.63 21.86
CA ILE A 119 -4.45 1.64 21.69
C ILE A 119 -4.01 0.19 22.00
N LEU A 120 -2.72 -0.10 21.97
CA LEU A 120 -2.15 -1.42 22.24
C LEU A 120 -1.41 -1.43 23.58
N THR A 121 -1.49 -2.54 24.30
CA THR A 121 -0.58 -2.81 25.42
C THR A 121 0.87 -2.95 24.92
N ALA A 122 1.85 -2.78 25.82
CA ALA A 122 3.27 -2.96 25.47
C ALA A 122 3.56 -4.34 24.86
N LYS A 123 2.91 -5.39 25.36
CA LYS A 123 3.04 -6.76 24.82
C LYS A 123 2.49 -6.84 23.40
N GLN A 124 1.27 -6.35 23.16
CA GLN A 124 0.65 -6.36 21.83
C GLN A 124 1.44 -5.52 20.82
N LEU A 125 2.00 -4.37 21.24
CA LEU A 125 2.87 -3.59 20.37
C LEU A 125 4.15 -4.35 19.99
N ALA A 126 4.76 -5.07 20.94
CA ALA A 126 5.92 -5.92 20.64
C ALA A 126 5.56 -7.05 19.67
N GLU A 127 4.42 -7.73 19.90
CA GLU A 127 3.90 -8.76 19.00
C GLU A 127 3.62 -8.20 17.60
N TYR A 128 3.06 -6.98 17.50
CA TYR A 128 2.84 -6.28 16.24
C TYR A 128 4.15 -6.03 15.47
N LEU A 129 5.18 -5.52 16.15
CA LEU A 129 6.47 -5.26 15.52
C LEU A 129 7.16 -6.54 15.04
N ILE A 130 7.04 -7.62 15.81
CA ILE A 130 7.54 -8.95 15.43
C ILE A 130 6.76 -9.49 14.22
N PHE A 131 5.43 -9.34 14.23
CA PHE A 131 4.55 -9.71 13.12
C PHE A 131 4.94 -8.99 11.83
N GLU A 132 5.07 -7.65 11.85
CA GLU A 132 5.45 -6.85 10.69
C GLU A 132 6.77 -7.32 10.06
N ARG A 133 7.79 -7.53 10.90
CA ARG A 133 9.11 -8.02 10.47
C ARG A 133 9.02 -9.40 9.83
N ASN A 134 8.30 -10.33 10.46
CA ASN A 134 8.18 -11.71 9.98
C ASN A 134 7.37 -11.75 8.68
N PHE A 135 6.22 -11.07 8.63
CA PHE A 135 5.39 -11.00 7.43
C PHE A 135 6.17 -10.43 6.23
N ALA A 136 6.93 -9.34 6.43
CA ALA A 136 7.75 -8.77 5.36
C ALA A 136 8.85 -9.73 4.86
N ARG A 137 9.41 -10.56 5.75
CA ARG A 137 10.37 -11.61 5.39
C ARG A 137 9.70 -12.70 4.57
N ASP A 138 8.57 -13.22 5.05
CA ASP A 138 7.85 -14.31 4.40
C ASP A 138 7.43 -13.93 2.97
N ILE A 139 6.90 -12.72 2.78
CA ILE A 139 6.55 -12.23 1.43
C ILE A 139 7.77 -12.12 0.53
N ARG A 140 8.91 -11.63 1.06
CA ARG A 140 10.14 -11.53 0.27
C ARG A 140 10.64 -12.90 -0.17
N ASP A 141 10.57 -13.90 0.70
CA ASP A 141 11.03 -15.25 0.40
C ASP A 141 10.12 -15.92 -0.64
N ILE A 142 8.80 -15.78 -0.50
CA ILE A 142 7.81 -16.22 -1.52
C ILE A 142 8.10 -15.57 -2.88
N MET A 143 8.36 -14.26 -2.91
CA MET A 143 8.67 -13.56 -4.17
C MET A 143 9.97 -14.09 -4.82
N ARG A 144 11.00 -14.37 -4.02
CA ARG A 144 12.28 -14.92 -4.50
C ARG A 144 12.14 -16.33 -5.06
N GLU A 145 11.37 -17.19 -4.40
CA GLU A 145 11.10 -18.56 -4.86
C GLU A 145 10.34 -18.55 -6.20
N ASN A 146 9.28 -17.74 -6.29
CA ASN A 146 8.52 -17.57 -7.53
C ASN A 146 9.40 -17.06 -8.68
N GLN A 147 10.35 -16.15 -8.41
CA GLN A 147 11.30 -15.69 -9.42
C GLN A 147 12.23 -16.81 -9.90
N LYS A 148 12.75 -17.63 -8.97
CA LYS A 148 13.62 -18.78 -9.31
C LYS A 148 12.90 -19.83 -10.16
N GLU A 149 11.64 -20.13 -9.84
CA GLU A 149 10.85 -21.08 -10.63
C GLU A 149 10.60 -20.58 -12.05
N ARG A 150 10.32 -19.28 -12.22
CA ARG A 150 10.15 -18.67 -13.55
C ARG A 150 11.43 -18.68 -14.40
N MET A 151 12.61 -18.67 -13.78
CA MET A 151 13.89 -18.76 -14.50
C MET A 151 14.29 -20.21 -14.84
N ARG A 152 13.62 -21.22 -14.25
CA ARG A 152 13.86 -22.65 -14.50
C ARG A 152 12.94 -23.25 -15.56
N LYS A 153 11.84 -22.57 -15.90
CA LYS A 153 10.91 -22.91 -16.98
C LYS A 153 11.29 -22.17 -18.25
#